data_AF-J9DZL6-F1
#
_entry.id   AF-J9DZL6-F1
#
_cell.length_a   1.000
_cell.length_b   1.000
_cell.length_c   1.000
_cell.angle_alpha   90.00
_cell.angle_beta   90.00
_cell.angle_gamma   90.00
#
_symmetry.space_group_name_H-M   'P 1'
#
loop_
_entity.id
_entity.type
_entity.pdbx_description
1 polymer ?
#
loop_
_entity_poly.entity_id
_entity_poly.type
_entity_poly.pdbx_seq_one_letter_code
_entity_poly.pdbx_strand_id
1 'polypeptide(L)'
;MKRRLQRNVSYIAKYPENVIMMWVGSVPRIARKKISCIGGMEEQSLHICFVYCVPHSKTLVEINLVRPLNELFLQTCDKIKEKISKFIHKQSSEVVCDESDTSEFVFSAPGRPNLLLSTNEQVYKDENVLDMCINNDAYRLLRNPPRCTKLVIKLKPLVGCPLMASFSLSENLRKVEPSFHWYVGEPDACLISPVLNNIPGGELILTRILL
;
A
#
# COMPACT_ATOMS: atom_id res chain seq x y z
N MET A 1 -2.49 -23.66 -20.77
CA MET A 1 -3.07 -22.37 -20.30
C MET A 1 -3.37 -22.48 -18.81
N LYS A 2 -2.61 -21.81 -17.94
CA LYS A 2 -2.88 -21.80 -16.49
C LYS A 2 -4.07 -20.88 -16.21
N ARG A 3 -5.14 -21.43 -15.62
CA ARG A 3 -6.32 -20.67 -15.18
C ARG A 3 -5.90 -19.67 -14.10
N ARG A 4 -6.18 -18.38 -14.30
CA ARG A 4 -6.07 -17.37 -13.26
C ARG A 4 -7.11 -17.70 -12.20
N LEU A 5 -6.66 -18.08 -11.00
CA LEU A 5 -7.52 -18.25 -9.83
C LEU A 5 -8.11 -16.88 -9.48
N GLN A 6 -9.34 -16.64 -9.91
CA GLN A 6 -10.13 -15.51 -9.47
C GLN A 6 -10.46 -15.77 -8.00
N ARG A 7 -9.82 -15.02 -7.09
CA ARG A 7 -9.90 -15.25 -5.65
C ARG A 7 -11.15 -14.55 -5.12
N ASN A 8 -12.16 -15.32 -4.71
CA ASN A 8 -13.29 -14.81 -3.93
C ASN A 8 -12.79 -14.43 -2.54
N VAL A 9 -12.49 -13.16 -2.31
CA VAL A 9 -12.20 -12.60 -0.98
C VAL A 9 -13.32 -11.62 -0.62
N SER A 10 -14.09 -11.95 0.43
CA SER A 10 -15.23 -11.16 0.93
C SER A 10 -14.78 -9.96 1.79
N TYR A 11 -13.76 -9.24 1.36
CA TYR A 11 -13.27 -8.04 2.03
C TYR A 11 -13.21 -6.91 1.00
N ILE A 12 -13.68 -5.72 1.37
CA ILE A 12 -13.45 -4.51 0.55
C ILE A 12 -11.93 -4.35 0.50
N ALA A 13 -11.32 -4.78 -0.60
CA ALA A 13 -9.89 -4.77 -0.75
C ALA A 13 -9.42 -3.31 -0.71
N LYS A 14 -8.75 -2.93 0.39
CA LYS A 14 -8.12 -1.61 0.59
C LYS A 14 -7.16 -1.24 -0.55
N TYR A 15 -6.74 -2.23 -1.34
CA TYR A 15 -5.85 -2.10 -2.47
C TYR A 15 -6.34 -2.95 -3.65
N PRO A 16 -6.21 -2.48 -4.90
CA PRO A 16 -6.47 -3.31 -6.06
C PRO A 16 -5.53 -4.53 -6.10
N GLU A 17 -6.07 -5.68 -6.51
CA GLU A 17 -5.29 -6.91 -6.64
C GLU A 17 -4.19 -6.77 -7.69
N ASN A 18 -3.00 -7.32 -7.41
CA ASN A 18 -1.86 -7.35 -8.34
C ASN A 18 -1.47 -5.97 -8.88
N VAL A 19 -1.60 -4.93 -8.05
CA VAL A 19 -1.22 -3.56 -8.41
C VAL A 19 -0.25 -3.02 -7.38
N ILE A 20 0.83 -2.40 -7.87
CA ILE A 20 1.77 -1.62 -7.07
C ILE A 20 1.47 -0.15 -7.31
N MET A 21 0.93 0.51 -6.29
CA MET A 21 0.63 1.93 -6.33
C MET A 21 1.86 2.73 -5.96
N MET A 22 2.15 3.75 -6.77
CA MET A 22 3.33 4.60 -6.61
C MET A 22 2.94 6.06 -6.80
N TRP A 23 3.39 6.93 -5.90
CA TRP A 23 3.24 8.38 -6.06
C TRP A 23 4.39 9.12 -5.40
N VAL A 24 4.65 10.34 -5.88
CA VAL A 24 5.63 11.22 -5.26
C VAL A 24 4.92 12.15 -4.29
N GLY A 25 5.45 12.27 -3.08
CA GLY A 25 4.91 13.15 -2.05
C GLY A 25 6.01 13.76 -1.20
N SER A 26 5.70 14.89 -0.56
CA SER A 26 6.59 15.49 0.44
C SER A 26 6.49 14.73 1.76
N VAL A 27 7.65 14.48 2.36
CA VAL A 27 7.74 13.87 3.69
C VAL A 27 7.95 14.97 4.72
N PRO A 28 7.16 15.03 5.81
CA PRO A 28 7.41 15.97 6.89
C PRO A 28 8.81 15.73 7.46
N ARG A 29 9.64 16.78 7.56
CA ARG A 29 11.05 16.74 8.03
C ARG A 29 11.25 16.17 9.46
N ILE A 30 10.19 15.77 10.15
CA ILE A 30 10.18 15.40 11.57
C ILE A 30 10.96 14.09 11.84
N ALA A 31 11.22 13.25 10.83
CA ALA A 31 11.87 11.95 11.02
C ALA A 31 13.40 11.91 10.82
N ARG A 32 14.07 13.02 10.44
CA ARG A 32 15.53 13.03 10.23
C ARG A 32 16.21 14.10 11.09
N LYS A 33 16.57 13.73 12.31
CA LYS A 33 17.69 14.38 13.02
C LYS A 33 19.00 13.99 12.30
N LYS A 34 19.37 14.74 11.27
CA LYS A 34 20.78 15.10 11.01
C LYS A 34 20.86 16.27 10.03
N ILE A 35 21.58 17.26 10.49
CA ILE A 35 21.90 18.56 9.92
C ILE A 35 22.31 18.47 8.44
N SER A 36 21.64 19.23 7.58
CA SER A 36 22.30 20.21 6.70
C SER A 36 21.29 21.26 6.22
N CYS A 37 21.56 22.50 6.59
CA CYS A 37 20.84 23.67 6.09
C CYS A 37 21.43 24.03 4.73
N ILE A 38 20.82 23.57 3.64
CA ILE A 38 20.94 24.18 2.31
C ILE A 38 19.52 24.32 1.76
N GLY A 39 19.26 25.44 1.09
CA GLY A 39 17.93 26.03 0.87
C GLY A 39 16.82 25.11 0.37
N GLY A 40 15.64 25.29 0.97
CA GLY A 40 14.41 25.57 0.20
C GLY A 40 13.81 24.50 -0.71
N MET A 41 14.09 23.21 -0.56
CA MET A 41 13.25 22.17 -1.17
C MET A 41 12.73 21.18 -0.13
N GLU A 42 11.42 20.94 -0.16
CA GLU A 42 10.83 19.77 0.49
C GLU A 42 11.46 18.53 -0.14
N GLU A 43 12.08 17.65 0.67
CA GLU A 43 12.59 16.38 0.15
C GLU A 43 11.40 15.52 -0.29
N GLN A 44 11.21 15.43 -1.60
CA GLN A 44 10.23 14.53 -2.20
C GLN A 44 10.70 13.08 -2.04
N SER A 45 9.74 12.19 -1.78
CA SER A 45 9.98 10.76 -1.68
C SER A 45 8.95 9.99 -2.50
N LEU A 46 9.37 8.80 -2.95
CA LEU A 46 8.51 7.84 -3.58
C LEU A 46 7.76 7.05 -2.50
N HIS A 47 6.44 7.13 -2.52
CA HIS A 47 5.57 6.26 -1.76
C HIS A 47 5.21 5.03 -2.59
N ILE A 48 5.26 3.86 -1.97
CA ILE A 48 4.95 2.58 -2.62
C ILE A 48 4.00 1.80 -1.72
N CYS A 49 2.83 1.44 -2.25
CA CYS A 49 1.81 0.67 -1.52
C CYS A 49 1.22 -0.45 -2.36
N PHE A 50 1.12 -1.64 -1.78
CA PHE A 50 0.41 -2.79 -2.35
C PHE A 50 0.19 -3.90 -1.32
N VAL A 51 -0.60 -4.90 -1.69
CA VAL A 51 -0.74 -6.14 -0.92
C VAL A 51 0.00 -7.25 -1.62
N TYR A 52 0.94 -7.85 -0.91
CA TYR A 52 1.62 -9.07 -1.36
C TYR A 52 0.88 -10.29 -0.81
N CYS A 53 0.60 -11.27 -1.67
CA CYS A 53 0.04 -12.54 -1.23
C CYS A 53 1.19 -13.53 -1.10
N VAL A 54 1.41 -14.03 0.11
CA VAL A 54 2.44 -15.04 0.35
C VAL A 54 2.01 -16.33 -0.36
N PRO A 55 2.87 -16.91 -1.22
CA PRO A 55 2.58 -18.17 -1.89
C PRO A 55 2.18 -19.24 -0.87
N HIS A 56 1.21 -20.07 -1.24
CA HIS A 56 0.75 -21.24 -0.47
C HIS A 56 0.13 -20.98 0.91
N SER A 57 0.25 -19.80 1.52
CA SER A 57 -0.28 -19.55 2.87
C SER A 57 -1.60 -18.77 2.92
N LYS A 58 -2.14 -18.32 1.77
CA LYS A 58 -3.27 -17.36 1.68
C LYS A 58 -3.08 -16.08 2.52
N THR A 59 -1.90 -15.87 3.10
CA THR A 59 -1.59 -14.72 3.95
C THR A 59 -1.34 -13.49 3.09
N LEU A 60 -1.86 -12.36 3.54
CA LEU A 60 -1.71 -11.07 2.87
C LEU A 60 -0.79 -10.16 3.70
N VAL A 61 0.20 -9.57 3.05
CA VAL A 61 1.16 -8.64 3.65
C VAL A 61 0.96 -7.26 3.05
N GLU A 62 0.60 -6.28 3.87
CA GLU A 62 0.53 -4.88 3.45
C GLU A 62 1.95 -4.29 3.34
N ILE A 63 2.34 -3.95 2.12
CA ILE A 63 3.55 -3.21 1.83
C ILE A 63 3.19 -1.75 1.71
N ASN A 64 3.84 -0.95 2.55
CA ASN A 64 3.76 0.51 2.57
C ASN A 64 5.16 1.01 2.91
N LEU A 65 5.78 1.71 1.96
CA LEU A 65 7.16 2.18 2.03
C LEU A 65 7.25 3.62 1.53
N VAL A 66 8.21 4.35 2.09
CA VAL A 66 8.60 5.70 1.65
C VAL A 66 10.11 5.67 1.41
N ARG A 67 10.54 5.92 0.17
CA ARG A 67 11.94 5.81 -0.25
C ARG A 67 12.41 7.09 -0.95
N PRO A 68 13.68 7.50 -0.77
CA PRO A 68 14.23 8.65 -1.48
C PRO A 68 14.19 8.45 -3.00
N LEU A 69 13.93 9.52 -3.75
CA LEU A 69 13.82 9.47 -5.22
C LEU A 69 15.15 9.11 -5.91
N ASN A 70 16.27 9.57 -5.34
CA ASN A 70 17.63 9.35 -5.85
C ASN A 70 18.21 7.97 -5.48
N GLU A 71 17.51 7.19 -4.67
CA GLU A 71 17.96 5.86 -4.26
C GLU A 71 17.76 4.84 -5.40
N LEU A 72 18.66 3.86 -5.50
CA LEU A 72 18.54 2.77 -6.47
C LEU A 72 17.29 1.91 -6.18
N PHE A 73 16.57 1.54 -7.23
CA PHE A 73 15.35 0.74 -7.11
C PHE A 73 15.63 -0.66 -6.55
N LEU A 74 16.82 -1.22 -6.76
CA LEU A 74 17.27 -2.45 -6.10
C LEU A 74 17.15 -2.35 -4.57
N GLN A 75 17.55 -1.22 -3.97
CA GLN A 75 17.49 -1.05 -2.51
C GLN A 75 16.05 -0.97 -2.00
N THR A 76 15.13 -0.43 -2.82
CA THR A 76 13.70 -0.49 -2.55
C THR A 76 13.18 -1.93 -2.59
N CYS A 77 13.60 -2.71 -3.58
CA CYS A 77 13.27 -4.14 -3.70
C CYS A 77 13.75 -4.94 -2.48
N ASP A 78 14.99 -4.71 -2.03
CA ASP A 78 15.55 -5.33 -0.83
C ASP A 78 14.73 -5.01 0.42
N LYS A 79 14.21 -3.78 0.54
CA LYS A 79 13.34 -3.38 1.66
C LYS A 79 11.96 -4.03 1.60
N ILE A 80 11.41 -4.23 0.42
CA ILE A 80 10.17 -4.98 0.25
C ILE A 80 10.40 -6.43 0.69
N LYS A 81 11.48 -7.07 0.21
CA LYS A 81 11.88 -8.43 0.59
C LYS A 81 12.05 -8.55 2.10
N GLU A 82 12.78 -7.64 2.73
CA GLU A 82 12.98 -7.60 4.18
C GLU A 82 11.65 -7.51 4.94
N LYS A 83 10.71 -6.65 4.49
CA LYS A 83 9.40 -6.48 5.13
C LYS A 83 8.54 -7.75 5.03
N ILE A 84 8.57 -8.43 3.88
CA ILE A 84 7.85 -9.69 3.67
C ILE A 84 8.48 -10.79 4.52
N SER A 85 9.81 -10.96 4.47
CA SER A 85 10.51 -11.97 5.27
C SER A 85 10.26 -11.80 6.76
N LYS A 86 10.34 -10.57 7.29
CA LYS A 86 10.02 -10.27 8.70
C LYS A 86 8.60 -10.65 9.06
N PHE A 87 7.64 -10.39 8.17
CA PHE A 87 6.26 -10.74 8.42
C PHE A 87 6.09 -12.26 8.49
N ILE A 88 6.68 -13.00 7.55
CA ILE A 88 6.63 -14.46 7.51
C ILE A 88 7.27 -15.06 8.77
N HIS A 89 8.46 -14.60 9.16
CA HIS A 89 9.16 -15.08 10.36
C HIS A 89 8.37 -14.83 11.65
N LYS A 90 7.67 -13.69 11.73
CA LYS A 90 6.82 -13.38 12.89
C LYS A 90 5.62 -14.33 13.00
N GLN A 91 5.09 -14.81 11.88
CA GLN A 91 4.00 -15.79 11.91
C GLN A 91 4.50 -17.22 12.18
N SER A 92 5.68 -17.59 11.67
CA SER A 92 6.25 -18.91 11.93
C SER A 92 6.74 -19.10 13.37
N SER A 93 7.05 -18.03 14.11
CA SER A 93 7.39 -18.14 15.53
C SER A 93 6.24 -18.57 16.44
N GLU A 94 4.99 -18.60 15.96
CA GLU A 94 3.83 -19.14 16.69
C GLU A 94 3.47 -20.59 16.30
N VAL A 95 4.08 -21.14 15.24
CA VAL A 95 3.81 -22.52 14.79
C VAL A 95 5.12 -23.18 14.40
N VAL A 96 5.59 -24.09 15.26
CA VAL A 96 6.69 -25.00 14.95
C VAL A 96 6.21 -25.94 13.82
N CYS A 97 6.74 -25.77 12.61
CA CYS A 97 7.25 -26.87 11.77
C CYS A 97 7.74 -26.42 10.38
N ASP A 98 8.78 -27.15 9.96
CA ASP A 98 9.44 -27.34 8.66
C ASP A 98 10.07 -26.16 7.91
N GLU A 99 11.41 -26.16 8.03
CA GLU A 99 12.33 -25.67 7.02
C GLU A 99 12.08 -26.39 5.69
N SER A 100 11.56 -25.69 4.67
CA SER A 100 12.01 -25.79 3.27
C SER A 100 11.02 -25.10 2.35
N ASP A 101 11.26 -23.82 2.13
CA ASP A 101 11.21 -23.25 0.79
C ASP A 101 11.82 -21.85 0.89
N THR A 102 13.15 -21.79 0.84
CA THR A 102 13.88 -20.57 0.48
C THR A 102 13.65 -20.29 -1.01
N SER A 103 12.39 -20.09 -1.39
CA SER A 103 12.04 -19.51 -2.67
C SER A 103 12.73 -18.16 -2.73
N GLU A 104 13.77 -18.06 -3.56
CA GLU A 104 14.52 -16.83 -3.73
C GLU A 104 13.54 -15.74 -4.12
N PHE A 105 13.45 -14.70 -3.28
CA PHE A 105 12.57 -13.59 -3.55
C PHE A 105 13.15 -12.80 -4.75
N VAL A 106 12.56 -12.98 -5.94
CA VAL A 106 13.06 -12.43 -7.20
C VAL A 106 12.15 -11.32 -7.69
N PHE A 107 12.76 -10.15 -7.93
CA PHE A 107 12.17 -9.06 -8.68
C PHE A 107 12.64 -9.13 -10.12
N SER A 108 11.72 -9.06 -11.06
CA SER A 108 12.05 -8.96 -12.48
C SER A 108 11.09 -8.03 -13.20
N ALA A 109 11.51 -7.49 -14.32
CA ALA A 109 10.67 -6.70 -15.20
C ALA A 109 10.84 -7.22 -16.63
N PRO A 110 9.80 -7.84 -17.22
CA PRO A 110 9.86 -8.37 -18.57
C PRO A 110 10.31 -7.27 -19.55
N GLY A 111 11.36 -7.54 -20.33
CA GLY A 111 11.90 -6.60 -21.33
C GLY A 111 12.71 -5.42 -20.74
N ARG A 112 13.01 -5.43 -19.43
CA ARG A 112 13.69 -4.33 -18.73
C ARG A 112 14.78 -4.84 -17.76
N PRO A 113 15.88 -5.43 -18.27
CA PRO A 113 16.91 -6.06 -17.42
C PRO A 113 17.63 -5.08 -16.48
N ASN A 114 17.72 -3.80 -16.86
CA ASN A 114 18.42 -2.77 -16.08
C ASN A 114 17.52 -2.01 -15.10
N LEU A 115 16.25 -2.43 -14.90
CA LEU A 115 15.31 -1.71 -14.05
C LEU A 115 15.83 -1.55 -12.62
N LEU A 116 16.45 -2.60 -12.06
CA LEU A 116 16.97 -2.59 -10.68
C LEU A 116 18.14 -1.61 -10.49
N LEU A 117 18.87 -1.32 -11.57
CA LEU A 117 19.97 -0.35 -11.59
C LEU A 117 19.50 1.09 -11.77
N SER A 118 18.21 1.30 -12.07
CA SER A 118 17.62 2.63 -12.19
C SER A 118 17.29 3.19 -10.81
N THR A 119 17.19 4.51 -10.68
CA THR A 119 16.71 5.14 -9.44
C THR A 119 15.20 4.99 -9.30
N ASN A 120 14.70 5.12 -8.07
CA ASN A 120 13.27 5.18 -7.77
C ASN A 120 12.54 6.23 -8.63
N GLU A 121 13.17 7.39 -8.84
CA GLU A 121 12.64 8.45 -9.71
C GLU A 121 12.54 8.01 -11.17
N GLN A 122 13.58 7.37 -11.71
CA GLN A 122 13.61 6.89 -13.09
C GLN A 122 12.54 5.83 -13.31
N VAL A 123 12.43 4.84 -12.43
CA VAL A 123 11.38 3.79 -12.49
C VAL A 123 9.98 4.42 -12.43
N TYR A 124 9.80 5.42 -11.56
CA TYR A 124 8.53 6.11 -11.43
C TYR A 124 8.19 6.97 -12.65
N LYS A 125 9.15 7.65 -13.29
CA LYS A 125 8.90 8.49 -14.48
C LYS A 125 8.79 7.69 -15.79
N ASP A 126 9.30 6.46 -15.83
CA ASP A 126 9.30 5.67 -17.04
C ASP A 126 7.93 5.03 -17.32
N GLU A 127 7.16 5.66 -18.21
CA GLU A 127 5.81 5.22 -18.58
C GLU A 127 5.78 3.86 -19.28
N ASN A 128 6.90 3.41 -19.84
CA ASN A 128 6.98 2.13 -20.53
C ASN A 128 7.13 0.94 -19.57
N VAL A 129 7.49 1.20 -18.30
CA VAL A 129 7.54 0.16 -17.26
C VAL A 129 6.13 0.03 -16.70
N LEU A 130 5.32 -0.82 -17.31
CA LEU A 130 3.92 -1.01 -16.93
C LEU A 130 3.74 -2.07 -15.85
N ASP A 131 4.59 -3.10 -15.85
CA ASP A 131 4.47 -4.25 -14.99
C ASP A 131 5.82 -4.61 -14.35
N MET A 132 5.75 -5.20 -13.17
CA MET A 132 6.88 -5.79 -12.46
C MET A 132 6.46 -7.15 -11.92
N CYS A 133 7.36 -8.12 -11.99
CA CYS A 133 7.14 -9.45 -11.45
C CYS A 133 7.81 -9.58 -10.08
N ILE A 134 7.07 -10.16 -9.13
CA ILE A 134 7.56 -10.58 -7.83
C ILE A 134 7.30 -12.09 -7.74
N ASN A 135 8.34 -12.91 -7.64
CA ASN A 135 8.22 -14.38 -7.59
C ASN A 135 7.35 -14.98 -8.71
N ASN A 136 7.49 -14.44 -9.93
CA ASN A 136 6.70 -14.77 -11.13
C ASN A 136 5.25 -14.28 -11.15
N ASP A 137 4.75 -13.66 -10.07
CA ASP A 137 3.46 -12.99 -10.08
C ASP A 137 3.63 -11.58 -10.67
N ALA A 138 2.84 -11.27 -11.70
CA ALA A 138 2.87 -9.98 -12.37
C ALA A 138 2.03 -8.95 -11.61
N TYR A 139 2.66 -7.83 -11.27
CA TYR A 139 2.05 -6.66 -10.65
C TYR A 139 2.08 -5.49 -11.63
N ARG A 140 0.92 -4.87 -11.85
CA ARG A 140 0.83 -3.64 -12.64
C ARG A 140 1.28 -2.45 -11.80
N LEU A 141 2.14 -1.61 -12.35
CA LEU A 141 2.54 -0.34 -11.75
C LEU A 141 1.48 0.74 -12.02
N LEU A 142 0.86 1.24 -10.96
CA LEU A 142 -0.11 2.33 -11.00
C LEU A 142 0.51 3.59 -10.41
N ARG A 143 0.83 4.55 -11.29
CA ARG A 143 1.46 5.83 -10.92
C ARG A 143 0.40 6.90 -10.68
N ASN A 144 0.57 7.71 -9.64
CA ASN A 144 -0.35 8.76 -9.22
C ASN A 144 -1.80 8.30 -9.19
N PRO A 145 -2.12 7.23 -8.43
CA PRO A 145 -3.51 6.89 -8.22
C PRO A 145 -4.26 8.07 -7.59
N PRO A 146 -5.53 8.30 -7.98
CA PRO A 146 -6.37 9.28 -7.30
C PRO A 146 -6.40 8.99 -5.81
N ARG A 147 -6.08 9.97 -4.97
CA ARG A 147 -5.97 9.77 -3.52
C ARG A 147 -6.90 10.71 -2.80
N CYS A 148 -7.83 10.16 -2.01
CA CYS A 148 -8.62 10.95 -1.08
C CYS A 148 -7.74 11.40 0.11
N THR A 149 -7.49 12.70 0.22
CA THR A 149 -6.69 13.28 1.32
C THR A 149 -7.54 13.63 2.53
N LYS A 150 -8.84 13.88 2.32
CA LYS A 150 -9.79 14.20 3.37
C LYS A 150 -11.17 13.66 2.98
N LEU A 151 -11.82 12.96 3.89
CA LEU A 151 -13.24 12.62 3.80
C LEU A 151 -13.90 12.97 5.14
N VAL A 152 -14.96 13.77 5.10
CA VAL A 152 -15.69 14.23 6.28
C VAL A 152 -17.18 14.09 6.04
N ILE A 153 -17.87 13.45 6.98
CA ILE A 153 -19.32 13.33 7.03
C ILE A 153 -19.81 14.07 8.28
N LYS A 154 -20.96 14.75 8.19
CA LYS A 154 -21.59 15.39 9.36
C LYS A 154 -22.01 14.31 10.38
N LEU A 155 -21.47 14.41 11.61
CA LEU A 155 -21.56 13.38 12.65
C LEU A 155 -22.90 13.35 13.43
N LYS A 156 -23.85 14.24 13.12
CA LYS A 156 -25.18 14.25 13.74
C LYS A 156 -26.26 14.18 12.65
N PRO A 157 -26.51 12.99 12.08
CA PRO A 157 -27.61 12.82 11.14
C PRO A 157 -28.93 13.08 11.86
N LEU A 158 -29.72 14.01 11.34
CA LEU A 158 -31.11 14.19 11.73
C LEU A 158 -31.97 13.39 10.76
N VAL A 159 -32.95 12.66 11.29
CA VAL A 159 -33.90 11.90 10.47
C VAL A 159 -34.62 12.88 9.52
N GLY A 160 -34.65 12.53 8.24
CA GLY A 160 -35.25 13.37 7.20
C GLY A 160 -34.35 14.51 6.67
N CYS A 161 -33.14 14.70 7.21
CA CYS A 161 -32.18 15.66 6.67
C CYS A 161 -31.14 14.99 5.76
N PRO A 162 -30.77 15.62 4.62
CA PRO A 162 -29.75 15.07 3.74
C PRO A 162 -28.38 15.05 4.43
N LEU A 163 -27.71 13.91 4.35
CA LEU A 163 -26.31 13.78 4.75
C LEU A 163 -25.41 14.19 3.59
N MET A 164 -24.48 15.09 3.88
CA MET A 164 -23.47 15.51 2.93
C MET A 164 -22.10 15.03 3.38
N ALA A 165 -21.43 14.29 2.51
CA ALA A 165 -20.01 14.05 2.59
C ALA A 165 -19.28 15.20 1.89
N SER A 166 -18.19 15.66 2.50
CA SER A 166 -17.21 16.54 1.89
C SER A 166 -15.92 15.76 1.75
N PHE A 167 -15.28 15.88 0.60
CA PHE A 167 -14.03 15.20 0.34
C PHE A 167 -13.03 16.14 -0.33
N SER A 168 -11.76 15.80 -0.23
CA SER A 168 -10.68 16.45 -0.95
C SER A 168 -9.82 15.36 -1.56
N LEU A 169 -9.57 15.49 -2.86
CA LEU A 169 -8.60 14.65 -3.56
C LEU A 169 -7.25 15.36 -3.55
N SER A 170 -6.16 14.59 -3.56
CA SER A 170 -4.86 15.15 -3.91
C SER A 170 -4.94 15.73 -5.31
N GLU A 171 -4.21 16.83 -5.55
CA GLU A 171 -4.04 17.38 -6.88
C GLU A 171 -3.58 16.27 -7.82
N ASN A 172 -4.45 15.92 -8.75
CA ASN A 172 -4.18 14.94 -9.79
C ASN A 172 -4.42 15.64 -11.13
N LEU A 173 -3.53 15.40 -12.09
CA LEU A 173 -3.67 15.92 -13.45
C LEU A 173 -4.90 15.35 -14.18
N ARG A 174 -5.51 14.28 -13.65
CA ARG A 174 -6.67 13.62 -14.23
C ARG A 174 -7.94 14.02 -13.48
N LYS A 175 -8.96 14.45 -14.21
CA LYS A 175 -10.31 14.62 -13.68
C LYS A 175 -10.84 13.24 -13.28
N VAL A 176 -11.10 13.04 -11.99
CA VAL A 176 -11.59 11.77 -11.43
C VAL A 176 -12.96 12.04 -10.84
N GLU A 177 -13.94 11.22 -11.21
CA GLU A 177 -15.28 11.26 -10.63
C GLU A 177 -15.39 10.10 -9.63
N PRO A 178 -15.29 10.38 -8.31
CA PRO A 178 -15.39 9.33 -7.31
C PRO A 178 -16.82 8.78 -7.23
N SER A 179 -16.92 7.47 -6.99
CA SER A 179 -18.19 6.80 -6.71
C SER A 179 -18.40 6.67 -5.20
N PHE A 180 -19.52 7.17 -4.70
CA PHE A 180 -19.89 7.05 -3.29
C PHE A 180 -20.92 5.95 -3.09
N HIS A 181 -20.68 5.09 -2.10
CA HIS A 181 -21.60 4.04 -1.70
C HIS A 181 -21.95 4.24 -0.23
N TRP A 182 -23.26 4.30 0.07
CA TRP A 182 -23.77 4.42 1.44
C TRP A 182 -24.17 3.04 1.96
N TYR A 183 -23.80 2.76 3.20
CA TYR A 183 -24.17 1.54 3.91
C TYR A 183 -24.89 1.93 5.21
N VAL A 184 -25.94 1.19 5.54
CA VAL A 184 -26.68 1.33 6.80
C VAL A 184 -26.41 0.08 7.61
N GLY A 185 -25.90 0.25 8.84
CA GLY A 185 -25.70 -0.86 9.76
C GLY A 185 -27.02 -1.37 10.33
N GLU A 186 -27.03 -2.62 10.79
CA GLU A 186 -28.15 -3.11 11.58
C GLU A 186 -28.30 -2.27 12.87
N PRO A 187 -29.53 -2.15 13.41
CA PRO A 187 -29.73 -1.52 14.71
C PRO A 187 -28.80 -2.14 15.75
N ASP A 188 -28.12 -1.29 16.54
CA ASP A 188 -27.16 -1.69 17.58
C ASP A 188 -25.92 -2.46 17.11
N ALA A 189 -25.73 -2.66 15.81
CA ALA A 189 -24.51 -3.23 15.25
C ALA A 189 -23.44 -2.15 15.06
N CYS A 190 -22.34 -2.26 15.80
CA CYS A 190 -21.16 -1.44 15.55
C CYS A 190 -20.51 -1.90 14.22
N LEU A 191 -20.63 -1.08 13.16
CA LEU A 191 -19.99 -1.32 11.86
C LEU A 191 -18.45 -1.36 11.92
N ILE A 192 -17.87 -1.01 13.06
CA ILE A 192 -16.45 -1.06 13.34
C ILE A 192 -16.29 -1.99 14.54
N SER A 193 -16.10 -3.28 14.29
CA SER A 193 -15.48 -4.13 15.32
C SER A 193 -14.00 -3.74 15.34
N PRO A 194 -13.47 -3.06 16.37
CA PRO A 194 -12.03 -2.97 16.53
C PRO A 194 -11.53 -4.41 16.57
N VAL A 195 -10.62 -4.78 15.66
CA VAL A 195 -9.84 -6.00 15.84
C VAL A 195 -8.98 -5.72 17.08
N LEU A 196 -9.42 -6.20 18.24
CA LEU A 196 -8.56 -6.28 19.42
C LEU A 196 -7.41 -7.22 19.06
N ASN A 197 -6.33 -6.67 18.55
CA ASN A 197 -5.04 -7.30 18.74
C ASN A 197 -4.78 -7.18 20.25
N ASN A 198 -4.99 -8.27 20.98
CA ASN A 198 -4.74 -8.37 22.41
C ASN A 198 -3.24 -8.18 22.68
N ILE A 199 -2.77 -6.94 22.66
CA ILE A 199 -1.49 -6.54 23.20
C ILE A 199 -1.80 -6.00 24.60
N PRO A 200 -1.26 -6.59 25.68
CA PRO A 200 -1.43 -6.04 27.02
C PRO A 200 -0.78 -4.65 27.03
N GLY A 201 -1.60 -3.59 27.10
CA GLY A 201 -1.15 -2.19 27.22
C GLY A 201 -1.03 -1.38 25.91
N GLY A 202 -1.66 -1.76 24.81
CA GLY A 202 -1.56 -1.04 23.53
C GLY A 202 -2.65 0.03 23.30
N GLU A 203 -2.23 1.25 22.97
CA GLU A 203 -3.09 2.34 22.49
C GLU A 203 -4.01 1.93 21.33
N LEU A 204 -5.22 2.51 21.31
CA LEU A 204 -6.19 2.38 20.22
C LEU A 204 -5.61 2.92 18.90
N ILE A 205 -5.13 2.03 18.03
CA ILE A 205 -4.75 2.40 16.66
C ILE A 205 -6.04 2.45 15.82
N LEU A 206 -6.55 3.66 15.61
CA LEU A 206 -7.59 3.94 14.61
C LEU A 206 -7.07 3.51 13.22
N THR A 207 -7.65 2.44 12.69
CA THR A 207 -7.31 1.94 11.36
C THR A 207 -7.89 2.90 10.34
N ARG A 208 -7.03 3.71 9.72
CA ARG A 208 -7.38 4.59 8.59
C ARG A 208 -7.94 3.75 7.44
N ILE A 209 -9.24 3.88 7.19
CA ILE A 209 -9.86 3.52 5.91
C ILE A 209 -9.43 4.61 4.93
N LEU A 210 -8.50 4.29 4.03
CA LEU A 210 -8.20 5.10 2.86
C LEU A 210 -9.14 4.61 1.76
N LEU A 211 -10.02 5.52 1.30
CA LEU A 211 -10.85 5.37 0.10
C LEU A 211 -10.10 5.90 -1.12
#